data_AF-A0A8F4FWU0-F1
#
_entry.id   AF-A0A8F4FWU0-F1
#
_cell.length_a   1.000
_cell.length_b   1.000
_cell.length_c   1.000
_cell.angle_alpha   90.00
_cell.angle_beta   90.00
_cell.angle_gamma   90.00
#
_symmetry.space_group_name_H-M   'P 1'
#
loop_
_entity.id
_entity.type
_entity.pdbx_description
1 polymer ?
#
loop_
_entity_poly.entity_id
_entity_poly.type
_entity_poly.pdbx_seq_one_letter_code
_entity_poly.pdbx_strand_id
1 'polypeptide(L)'
;MLRPFPAPDRLRCPVCDATLAAARCGRCGADLAGSAGDELWRIDADLHRLSVRRVAVVDGLRQHADPASAEATTTATPGGAVAPGWQSAFGPQPAAPPAGTWAPGAAPAPASPWTPPPYPGGRSPAAAVPGPGPDTSSLLLGLGTALLVVAALVFAAVSWSRIGAVGQGLLLVGLTGGVAFATDRSARRGLVGTAEALGVLTVVLGPLVAQAVRITADLPASDERTWSTWVSWTWWPAAIVVIGAAAVAFGRKVGVRSPQLLGVTLVQVGLPVWVLLSPASPLVMATVIALQALAVLGLPAWAERGTSQGAVWAVGGVSAGVAAALLALGGQLRA
;
A
#
# COMPACT_ATOMS: atom_id res chain seq x y z
N MET A 1 -0.52 9.35 -28.80
CA MET A 1 0.03 8.50 -29.88
C MET A 1 1.08 7.60 -29.27
N LEU A 2 0.98 6.28 -29.44
CA LEU A 2 2.01 5.35 -28.98
C LEU A 2 3.21 5.51 -29.92
N ARG A 3 4.39 5.85 -29.41
CA ARG A 3 5.61 5.85 -30.22
C ARG A 3 6.18 4.43 -30.23
N PRO A 4 6.54 3.86 -31.40
CA PRO A 4 7.24 2.60 -31.44
C PRO A 4 8.60 2.73 -30.75
N PHE A 5 9.13 1.62 -30.26
CA PHE A 5 10.50 1.54 -29.80
C PHE A 5 11.43 1.91 -30.98
N PRO A 6 12.51 2.68 -30.78
CA PRO A 6 13.41 3.05 -31.87
C PRO A 6 13.95 1.80 -32.59
N ALA A 7 14.19 1.91 -33.89
CA ALA A 7 14.84 0.84 -34.63
C ALA A 7 16.28 0.66 -34.10
N PRO A 8 16.77 -0.57 -33.93
CA PRO A 8 18.14 -0.79 -33.48
C PRO A 8 19.13 -0.21 -34.51
N ASP A 9 20.00 0.68 -34.04
CA ASP A 9 21.06 1.29 -34.84
C ASP A 9 22.42 0.80 -34.34
N ARG A 10 23.12 0.01 -35.16
CA ARG A 10 24.45 -0.54 -34.83
C ARG A 10 25.51 0.54 -34.58
N LEU A 11 25.27 1.77 -35.00
CA LEU A 11 26.14 2.92 -34.75
C LEU A 11 25.89 3.58 -33.39
N ARG A 12 24.88 3.13 -32.63
CA ARG A 12 24.56 3.64 -31.30
C ARG A 12 24.60 2.55 -30.26
N CYS A 13 25.06 2.89 -29.08
CA CYS A 13 25.12 1.97 -27.96
C CYS A 13 23.69 1.65 -27.49
N PRO A 14 23.23 0.40 -27.54
CA PRO A 14 21.88 0.02 -27.05
C PRO A 14 21.76 0.26 -25.55
N VAL A 15 22.91 0.38 -24.88
CA VAL A 15 22.97 0.80 -23.50
C VAL A 15 22.71 2.32 -23.44
N CYS A 16 23.71 3.15 -23.66
CA CYS A 16 23.64 4.59 -23.33
C CYS A 16 23.32 5.55 -24.49
N ASP A 17 22.92 5.04 -25.65
CA ASP A 17 22.63 5.78 -26.89
C ASP A 17 23.79 6.62 -27.46
N ALA A 18 25.00 6.48 -26.91
CA ALA A 18 26.21 7.12 -27.44
C ALA A 18 26.62 6.49 -28.78
N THR A 19 27.22 7.27 -29.67
CA THR A 19 27.79 6.76 -30.92
C THR A 19 28.89 5.73 -30.64
N LEU A 20 28.82 4.59 -31.32
CA LEU A 20 29.79 3.51 -31.24
C LEU A 20 30.82 3.66 -32.36
N ALA A 21 32.08 3.84 -31.98
CA ALA A 21 33.22 3.76 -32.90
C ALA A 21 33.89 2.37 -32.89
N ALA A 22 33.59 1.55 -31.88
CA ALA A 22 34.17 0.23 -31.66
C ALA A 22 33.16 -0.68 -30.94
N ALA A 23 33.50 -1.97 -30.80
CA ALA A 23 32.65 -2.94 -30.09
C ALA A 23 32.46 -2.63 -28.59
N ARG A 24 33.39 -1.89 -27.96
CA ARG A 24 33.22 -1.39 -26.59
C ARG A 24 32.82 0.08 -26.61
N CYS A 25 31.76 0.42 -25.88
CA CYS A 25 31.25 1.78 -25.81
C CYS A 25 32.16 2.68 -24.97
N GLY A 26 32.70 3.76 -25.56
CA GLY A 26 33.57 4.71 -24.85
C GLY A 26 32.90 5.52 -23.73
N ARG A 27 31.56 5.58 -23.69
CA ARG A 27 30.82 6.34 -22.68
C ARG A 27 30.43 5.52 -21.46
N CYS A 28 29.85 4.33 -21.66
CA CYS A 28 29.35 3.49 -20.57
C CYS A 28 30.20 2.24 -20.31
N GLY A 29 31.24 2.00 -21.11
CA GLY A 29 32.13 0.84 -20.96
C GLY A 29 31.51 -0.50 -21.37
N ALA A 30 30.26 -0.53 -21.82
CA ALA A 30 29.59 -1.76 -22.26
C ALA A 30 30.37 -2.43 -23.39
N ASP A 31 30.70 -3.71 -23.20
CA ASP A 31 31.34 -4.54 -24.20
C ASP A 31 30.27 -5.25 -25.03
N LEU A 32 30.16 -4.87 -26.30
CA LEU A 32 29.21 -5.43 -27.25
C LEU A 32 29.89 -6.44 -28.17
N ALA A 33 31.15 -6.81 -27.91
CA ALA A 33 31.81 -7.89 -28.61
C ALA A 33 31.29 -9.27 -28.13
N GLY A 34 31.08 -10.18 -29.07
CA GLY A 34 30.74 -11.58 -28.78
C GLY A 34 29.25 -11.83 -28.54
N SER A 35 28.95 -13.05 -28.09
CA SER A 35 27.58 -13.59 -28.07
C SER A 35 26.62 -12.81 -27.17
N ALA A 36 27.09 -12.22 -26.07
CA ALA A 36 26.27 -11.40 -25.20
C ALA A 36 25.83 -10.09 -25.88
N GLY A 37 26.72 -9.46 -26.66
CA GLY A 37 26.39 -8.30 -27.48
C GLY A 37 25.40 -8.65 -28.58
N ASP A 38 25.60 -9.78 -29.27
CA ASP A 38 24.67 -10.28 -30.29
C ASP A 38 23.28 -10.59 -29.71
N GLU A 39 23.23 -11.17 -28.51
CA GLU A 39 21.97 -11.43 -27.80
C GLU A 39 21.24 -10.14 -27.47
N LEU A 40 21.96 -9.12 -26.97
CA LEU A 40 21.37 -7.81 -26.69
C LEU A 40 20.81 -7.17 -27.97
N TRP A 41 21.55 -7.21 -29.08
CA TRP A 41 21.07 -6.72 -30.37
C TRP A 41 19.82 -7.46 -30.87
N ARG A 42 19.75 -8.76 -30.64
CA ARG A 42 18.57 -9.56 -30.98
C ARG A 42 17.35 -9.15 -30.16
N ILE A 43 17.53 -8.96 -28.85
CA ILE A 43 16.48 -8.50 -27.94
C ILE A 43 15.94 -7.13 -28.40
N ASP A 44 16.81 -6.17 -28.72
CA ASP A 44 16.37 -4.84 -29.18
C ASP A 44 15.63 -4.90 -30.52
N ALA A 45 16.07 -5.75 -31.44
CA ALA A 45 15.36 -5.97 -32.70
C ALA A 45 13.97 -6.57 -32.49
N ASP A 46 13.84 -7.52 -31.55
CA ASP A 46 12.55 -8.14 -31.22
C ASP A 46 11.62 -7.18 -30.46
N LEU A 47 12.15 -6.35 -29.56
CA LEU A 47 11.40 -5.27 -28.91
C LEU A 47 10.89 -4.25 -29.94
N HIS A 48 11.71 -3.85 -30.90
CA HIS A 48 11.27 -3.00 -32.00
C HIS A 48 10.12 -3.64 -32.80
N ARG A 49 10.27 -4.90 -33.23
CA ARG A 49 9.21 -5.64 -33.97
C ARG A 49 7.91 -5.76 -33.17
N LEU A 50 8.00 -6.10 -31.89
CA LEU A 50 6.83 -6.20 -31.01
C LEU A 50 6.15 -4.84 -30.83
N SER A 51 6.92 -3.76 -30.72
CA SER A 51 6.38 -2.41 -30.60
C SER A 51 5.62 -1.98 -31.86
N VAL A 52 6.15 -2.28 -33.05
CA VAL A 52 5.49 -2.01 -34.33
C VAL A 52 4.21 -2.83 -34.45
N ARG A 53 4.26 -4.13 -34.12
CA ARG A 53 3.08 -5.01 -34.13
C ARG A 53 2.00 -4.52 -33.17
N ARG A 54 2.38 -4.05 -31.98
CA ARG A 54 1.44 -3.48 -31.00
C ARG A 54 0.75 -2.23 -31.56
N VAL A 55 1.50 -1.31 -32.18
CA VAL A 55 0.91 -0.11 -32.81
C VAL A 55 -0.10 -0.52 -33.89
N ALA A 56 0.26 -1.47 -34.76
CA ALA A 56 -0.65 -1.99 -35.78
C ALA A 56 -1.94 -2.61 -35.20
N VAL A 57 -1.84 -3.40 -34.13
CA VAL A 57 -3.02 -3.96 -33.44
C VAL A 57 -3.89 -2.86 -32.84
N VAL A 58 -3.29 -1.87 -32.18
CA VAL A 58 -4.03 -0.75 -31.57
C VAL A 58 -4.74 0.08 -32.64
N ASP A 59 -4.09 0.35 -33.76
CA ASP A 59 -4.71 1.10 -34.86
C ASP A 59 -5.82 0.28 -35.54
N GLY A 60 -5.66 -1.04 -35.66
CA GLY A 60 -6.74 -1.94 -36.08
C GLY A 60 -7.94 -1.87 -35.14
N LEU A 61 -7.73 -1.92 -33.82
CA LEU A 61 -8.82 -1.80 -32.83
C LEU A 61 -9.51 -0.43 -32.89
N ARG A 62 -8.78 0.65 -33.17
CA ARG A 62 -9.37 1.99 -33.35
C ARG A 62 -10.26 2.05 -34.60
N GLN A 63 -9.79 1.51 -35.72
CA GLN A 63 -10.56 1.45 -36.97
C GLN A 63 -11.86 0.67 -36.79
N HIS A 64 -11.87 -0.37 -35.95
CA HIS A 64 -13.10 -1.14 -35.65
C HIS A 64 -14.03 -0.44 -34.65
N ALA A 65 -13.49 0.44 -33.81
CA ALA A 65 -14.25 1.19 -32.81
C ALA A 65 -14.92 2.45 -33.39
N ASP A 66 -14.55 2.88 -34.60
CA ASP A 66 -15.15 4.04 -35.24
C ASP A 66 -16.62 3.77 -35.60
N PRO A 67 -17.58 4.49 -35.00
CA PRO A 67 -19.01 4.21 -35.15
C PRO A 67 -19.53 4.44 -36.58
N ALA A 68 -18.79 5.19 -37.41
CA ALA A 68 -19.11 5.37 -38.83
C ALA A 68 -19.01 4.06 -39.63
N SER A 69 -18.14 3.12 -39.23
CA SER A 69 -18.05 1.78 -39.82
C SER A 69 -19.19 0.86 -39.35
N ALA A 70 -19.79 1.15 -38.19
CA ALA A 70 -20.96 0.44 -37.70
C ALA A 70 -22.21 0.80 -38.52
N GLU A 71 -22.41 2.06 -38.90
CA GLU A 71 -23.56 2.48 -39.72
C GLU A 71 -23.52 1.92 -41.16
N ALA A 72 -22.34 1.74 -41.75
CA ALA A 72 -22.21 1.18 -43.10
C ALA A 72 -22.53 -0.32 -43.19
N THR A 73 -22.51 -1.05 -42.06
CA THR A 73 -22.83 -2.48 -42.03
C THR A 73 -24.32 -2.74 -41.77
N THR A 74 -25.07 -1.77 -41.27
CA THR A 74 -26.48 -1.94 -40.88
C THR A 74 -27.48 -1.82 -42.03
N THR A 75 -27.07 -1.40 -43.23
CA THR A 75 -27.97 -1.21 -44.39
C THR A 75 -28.15 -2.45 -45.28
N ALA A 76 -27.51 -3.58 -44.97
CA ALA A 76 -27.59 -4.80 -45.77
C ALA A 76 -27.98 -6.04 -44.96
N THR A 77 -29.17 -6.05 -44.34
CA THR A 77 -29.89 -7.31 -44.06
C THR A 77 -31.40 -7.05 -44.01
N PRO A 78 -32.16 -7.42 -45.05
CA PRO A 78 -33.60 -7.58 -44.94
C PRO A 78 -33.91 -8.94 -44.32
N GLY A 79 -34.51 -8.93 -43.12
CA GLY A 79 -35.31 -10.04 -42.62
C GLY A 79 -34.60 -11.05 -41.71
N GLY A 80 -34.93 -11.01 -40.42
CA GLY A 80 -35.17 -12.21 -39.63
C GLY A 80 -33.95 -12.97 -39.10
N ALA A 81 -33.38 -12.50 -37.98
CA ALA A 81 -32.81 -13.41 -36.98
C ALA A 81 -32.77 -12.72 -35.62
N VAL A 82 -33.67 -13.17 -34.73
CA VAL A 82 -33.69 -12.82 -33.31
C VAL A 82 -32.39 -13.31 -32.68
N ALA A 83 -31.56 -12.40 -32.18
CA ALA A 83 -30.33 -12.75 -31.48
C ALA A 83 -30.67 -13.44 -30.13
N PRO A 84 -29.98 -14.54 -29.77
CA PRO A 84 -30.23 -15.27 -28.53
C PRO A 84 -29.75 -14.47 -27.31
N GLY A 85 -30.61 -14.41 -26.30
CA GLY A 85 -30.46 -13.57 -25.12
C GLY A 85 -29.28 -13.93 -24.22
N TRP A 86 -28.48 -12.92 -23.89
CA TRP A 86 -27.51 -12.94 -22.79
C TRP A 86 -28.15 -12.64 -21.42
N GLN A 87 -29.48 -12.60 -21.36
CA GLN A 87 -30.24 -12.20 -20.17
C GLN A 87 -30.38 -13.30 -19.10
N SER A 88 -29.80 -14.50 -19.30
CA SER A 88 -30.11 -15.67 -18.47
C SER A 88 -28.97 -16.15 -17.55
N ALA A 89 -27.89 -15.38 -17.36
CA ALA A 89 -26.79 -15.80 -16.47
C ALA A 89 -27.01 -15.48 -14.98
N PHE A 90 -28.09 -14.78 -14.62
CA PHE A 90 -28.50 -14.65 -13.23
C PHE A 90 -29.34 -15.86 -12.84
N GLY A 91 -28.66 -16.91 -12.36
CA GLY A 91 -29.31 -18.06 -11.77
C GLY A 91 -30.25 -17.65 -10.60
N PRO A 92 -31.27 -18.47 -10.29
CA PRO A 92 -32.20 -18.18 -9.21
C PRO A 92 -31.44 -17.96 -7.90
N GLN A 93 -31.63 -16.78 -7.32
CA GLN A 93 -31.08 -16.41 -6.03
C GLN A 93 -31.57 -17.41 -4.97
N PRO A 94 -30.68 -18.07 -4.20
CA PRO A 94 -31.10 -18.99 -3.15
C PRO A 94 -32.03 -18.28 -2.18
N ALA A 95 -33.19 -18.88 -1.92
CA ALA A 95 -34.17 -18.35 -1.00
C ALA A 95 -33.53 -18.14 0.38
N ALA A 96 -33.68 -16.93 0.92
CA ALA A 96 -33.24 -16.62 2.28
C ALA A 96 -33.88 -17.59 3.27
N PRO A 97 -33.14 -18.13 4.25
CA PRO A 97 -33.72 -18.96 5.30
C PRO A 97 -34.80 -18.18 6.05
N PRO A 98 -35.89 -18.84 6.48
CA PRO A 98 -36.96 -18.18 7.22
C PRO A 98 -36.38 -17.53 8.47
N ALA A 99 -36.73 -16.25 8.69
CA ALA A 99 -36.41 -15.51 9.89
C ALA A 99 -36.88 -16.33 11.10
N GLY A 100 -35.93 -16.82 11.90
CA GLY A 100 -36.21 -17.52 13.14
C GLY A 100 -37.12 -16.65 14.00
N THR A 101 -38.31 -17.16 14.26
CA THR A 101 -39.25 -16.60 15.23
C THR A 101 -38.57 -16.57 16.59
N TRP A 102 -38.17 -15.38 17.03
CA TRP A 102 -37.74 -15.13 18.40
C TRP A 102 -38.90 -15.50 19.32
N ALA A 103 -38.74 -16.56 20.10
CA ALA A 103 -39.72 -16.99 21.09
C ALA A 103 -39.83 -15.92 22.19
N PRO A 104 -40.99 -15.29 22.39
CA PRO A 104 -41.24 -14.49 23.56
C PRO A 104 -41.64 -15.42 24.71
N GLY A 105 -40.86 -15.42 25.80
CA GLY A 105 -41.32 -15.97 27.07
C GLY A 105 -40.38 -16.97 27.74
N ALA A 106 -39.26 -16.48 28.29
CA ALA A 106 -38.71 -17.12 29.47
C ALA A 106 -39.43 -16.52 30.69
N ALA A 107 -40.29 -17.32 31.32
CA ALA A 107 -40.99 -16.95 32.54
C ALA A 107 -39.98 -16.66 33.68
N PRO A 108 -40.27 -15.69 34.58
CA PRO A 108 -39.45 -15.44 35.74
C PRO A 108 -39.44 -16.68 36.65
N ALA A 109 -38.23 -17.16 36.96
CA ALA A 109 -38.05 -18.24 37.92
C ALA A 109 -38.57 -17.81 39.31
N PRO A 110 -39.27 -18.69 40.05
CA PRO A 110 -39.76 -18.38 41.39
C PRO A 110 -38.60 -18.05 42.33
N ALA A 111 -38.74 -16.95 43.06
CA ALA A 111 -37.79 -16.53 44.08
C ALA A 111 -37.69 -17.60 45.17
N SER A 112 -36.50 -18.18 45.34
CA SER A 112 -36.21 -19.08 46.45
C SER A 112 -36.08 -18.26 47.75
N PRO A 113 -36.83 -18.57 48.82
CA PRO A 113 -36.85 -17.78 50.06
C PRO A 113 -35.68 -18.06 51.02
N TRP A 114 -34.57 -18.63 50.54
CA TRP A 114 -33.39 -18.88 51.37
C TRP A 114 -32.46 -17.66 51.38
N THR A 115 -32.62 -16.82 52.40
CA THR A 115 -31.66 -15.78 52.78
C THR A 115 -30.54 -16.40 53.63
N PRO A 116 -29.31 -16.57 53.11
CA PRO A 116 -28.18 -16.95 53.95
C PRO A 116 -27.82 -15.82 54.93
N PRO A 117 -27.28 -16.14 56.12
CA PRO A 117 -26.85 -15.15 57.09
C PRO A 117 -25.75 -14.24 56.52
N PRO A 118 -25.70 -12.96 56.93
CA PRO A 118 -24.74 -11.99 56.40
C PRO A 118 -23.30 -12.41 56.75
N TYR A 119 -22.54 -12.82 55.76
CA TYR A 119 -21.08 -12.97 55.86
C TYR A 119 -20.42 -11.59 55.71
N PRO A 120 -19.73 -11.07 56.74
CA PRO A 120 -18.89 -9.90 56.57
C PRO A 120 -17.60 -10.29 55.83
N GLY A 121 -17.41 -9.78 54.61
CA GLY A 121 -16.07 -9.65 54.00
C GLY A 121 -15.82 -10.32 52.64
N GLY A 122 -16.74 -11.14 52.12
CA GLY A 122 -16.57 -11.75 50.80
C GLY A 122 -17.00 -10.81 49.67
N ARG A 123 -16.06 -10.10 49.02
CA ARG A 123 -16.34 -9.49 47.71
C ARG A 123 -16.77 -10.59 46.76
N SER A 124 -18.07 -10.70 46.51
CA SER A 124 -18.60 -11.56 45.45
C SER A 124 -17.91 -11.18 44.14
N PRO A 125 -17.27 -12.12 43.42
CA PRO A 125 -16.80 -11.84 42.08
C PRO A 125 -18.03 -11.44 41.26
N ALA A 126 -18.12 -10.17 40.90
CA ALA A 126 -19.20 -9.66 40.06
C ALA A 126 -19.25 -10.55 38.83
N ALA A 127 -20.40 -11.21 38.61
CA ALA A 127 -20.63 -12.03 37.44
C ALA A 127 -20.23 -11.20 36.22
N ALA A 128 -19.24 -11.68 35.47
CA ALA A 128 -18.74 -11.00 34.29
C ALA A 128 -19.91 -10.88 33.32
N VAL A 129 -20.47 -9.68 33.21
CA VAL A 129 -21.48 -9.35 32.20
C VAL A 129 -20.85 -9.73 30.87
N PRO A 130 -21.46 -10.65 30.08
CA PRO A 130 -20.94 -11.00 28.77
C PRO A 130 -20.75 -9.71 27.98
N GLY A 131 -19.51 -9.41 27.62
CA GLY A 131 -19.20 -8.23 26.84
C GLY A 131 -20.02 -8.24 25.56
N PRO A 132 -20.57 -7.09 25.12
CA PRO A 132 -21.31 -7.01 23.87
C PRO A 132 -20.43 -7.58 22.75
N GLY A 133 -20.91 -8.64 22.10
CA GLY A 133 -20.25 -9.23 20.95
C GLY A 133 -20.10 -8.19 19.84
N PRO A 134 -19.16 -8.40 18.89
CA PRO A 134 -18.97 -7.51 17.75
C PRO A 134 -20.29 -7.34 17.00
N ASP A 135 -20.81 -6.11 17.03
CA ASP A 135 -22.12 -5.79 16.49
C ASP A 135 -22.09 -5.97 14.96
N THR A 136 -23.03 -6.75 14.42
CA THR A 136 -23.12 -7.04 12.97
C THR A 136 -23.16 -5.76 12.13
N SER A 137 -23.74 -4.68 12.68
CA SER A 137 -23.73 -3.33 12.12
C SER A 137 -22.30 -2.79 11.87
N SER A 138 -21.38 -3.06 12.80
CA SER A 138 -19.98 -2.64 12.67
C SER A 138 -19.24 -3.42 11.58
N LEU A 139 -19.57 -4.71 11.42
CA LEU A 139 -19.02 -5.54 10.35
C LEU A 139 -19.51 -5.09 8.97
N LEU A 140 -20.81 -4.80 8.82
CA LEU A 140 -21.37 -4.29 7.57
C LEU A 140 -20.81 -2.92 7.20
N LEU A 141 -20.64 -2.02 8.18
CA LEU A 141 -20.01 -0.72 7.96
C LEU A 141 -18.54 -0.88 7.55
N GLY A 142 -17.79 -1.75 8.23
CA GLY A 142 -16.42 -2.07 7.86
C GLY A 142 -16.30 -2.62 6.44
N LEU A 143 -17.17 -3.55 6.07
CA LEU A 143 -17.21 -4.15 4.74
C LEU A 143 -17.55 -3.12 3.65
N GLY A 144 -18.55 -2.26 3.89
CA GLY A 144 -18.91 -1.19 2.95
C GLY A 144 -17.76 -0.20 2.74
N THR A 145 -17.03 0.13 3.81
CA THR A 145 -15.85 1.01 3.73
C THR A 145 -14.73 0.33 2.94
N ALA A 146 -14.48 -0.96 3.18
CA ALA A 146 -13.51 -1.73 2.43
C ALA A 146 -13.86 -1.80 0.94
N LEU A 147 -15.14 -2.02 0.60
CA LEU A 147 -15.63 -2.02 -0.79
C LEU A 147 -15.44 -0.66 -1.47
N LEU A 148 -15.71 0.45 -0.78
CA LEU A 148 -15.45 1.79 -1.33
C LEU A 148 -13.96 2.04 -1.59
N VAL A 149 -13.09 1.58 -0.69
CA VAL A 149 -11.63 1.64 -0.89
C VAL A 149 -11.22 0.82 -2.11
N VAL A 150 -11.71 -0.41 -2.24
CA VAL A 150 -11.43 -1.27 -3.41
C VAL A 150 -11.94 -0.62 -4.70
N ALA A 151 -13.15 -0.07 -4.70
CA ALA A 151 -13.72 0.62 -5.86
C ALA A 151 -12.89 1.85 -6.26
N ALA A 152 -12.46 2.66 -5.29
CA ALA A 152 -11.58 3.80 -5.52
C ALA A 152 -10.22 3.37 -6.10
N LEU A 153 -9.66 2.26 -5.61
CA LEU A 153 -8.42 1.68 -6.15
C LEU A 153 -8.59 1.18 -7.59
N VAL A 154 -9.70 0.49 -7.91
CA VAL A 154 -10.00 0.04 -9.28
C VAL A 154 -10.22 1.23 -10.20
N PHE A 155 -10.98 2.24 -9.77
CA PHE A 155 -11.18 3.45 -10.54
C PHE A 155 -9.88 4.20 -10.80
N ALA A 156 -9.02 4.29 -9.79
CA ALA A 156 -7.67 4.84 -9.93
C ALA A 156 -6.87 4.01 -10.94
N ALA A 157 -6.87 2.69 -10.85
CA ALA A 157 -6.15 1.80 -11.76
C ALA A 157 -6.60 1.94 -13.23
N VAL A 158 -7.91 2.04 -13.48
CA VAL A 158 -8.45 2.20 -14.85
C VAL A 158 -8.18 3.60 -15.39
N SER A 159 -8.39 4.63 -14.57
CA SER A 159 -8.16 6.04 -14.97
C SER A 159 -6.67 6.39 -15.08
N TRP A 160 -5.79 5.56 -14.51
CA TRP A 160 -4.34 5.78 -14.47
C TRP A 160 -3.74 6.02 -15.86
N SER A 161 -4.25 5.35 -16.89
CA SER A 161 -3.73 5.46 -18.26
C SER A 161 -4.03 6.79 -18.97
N ARG A 162 -5.02 7.55 -18.50
CA ARG A 162 -5.43 8.83 -19.10
C ARG A 162 -4.93 10.04 -18.33
N ILE A 163 -4.53 9.86 -17.07
CA ILE A 163 -4.08 10.93 -16.18
C ILE A 163 -2.55 10.95 -16.22
N GLY A 164 -1.95 12.09 -16.59
CA GLY A 164 -0.49 12.26 -16.52
C GLY A 164 0.04 12.13 -15.09
N ALA A 165 1.35 11.90 -14.92
CA ALA A 165 1.98 11.66 -13.62
C ALA A 165 1.63 12.71 -12.54
N VAL A 166 1.55 13.99 -12.93
CA VAL A 166 1.15 15.09 -12.03
C VAL A 166 -0.27 14.91 -11.50
N GLY A 167 -1.22 14.58 -12.39
CA GLY A 167 -2.61 14.35 -11.99
C GLY A 167 -2.77 13.11 -11.11
N GLN A 168 -1.99 12.06 -11.38
CA GLN A 168 -1.94 10.86 -10.54
C GLN A 168 -1.46 11.19 -9.12
N GLY A 169 -0.40 12.00 -9.00
CA GLY A 169 0.11 12.43 -7.71
C GLY A 169 -0.86 13.32 -6.94
N LEU A 170 -1.49 14.29 -7.60
CA LEU A 170 -2.53 15.13 -6.98
C LEU A 170 -3.72 14.30 -6.51
N LEU A 171 -4.16 13.31 -7.29
CA LEU A 171 -5.25 12.43 -6.90
C LEU A 171 -4.91 11.62 -5.65
N LEU A 172 -3.71 11.02 -5.58
CA LEU A 172 -3.26 10.26 -4.41
C LEU A 172 -3.11 11.12 -3.15
N VAL A 173 -2.53 12.32 -3.29
CA VAL A 173 -2.41 13.27 -2.18
C VAL A 173 -3.79 13.74 -1.70
N GLY A 174 -4.68 14.08 -2.63
CA GLY A 174 -6.05 14.47 -2.34
C GLY A 174 -6.84 13.37 -1.63
N LEU A 175 -6.74 12.12 -2.10
CA LEU A 175 -7.37 10.96 -1.48
C LEU A 175 -6.83 10.75 -0.05
N THR A 176 -5.51 10.78 0.13
CA THR A 176 -4.87 10.59 1.44
C THR A 176 -5.27 11.70 2.42
N GLY A 177 -5.31 12.95 1.95
CA GLY A 177 -5.81 14.10 2.70
C GLY A 177 -7.30 13.97 3.06
N GLY A 178 -8.13 13.47 2.14
CA GLY A 178 -9.54 13.19 2.38
C GLY A 178 -9.76 12.12 3.46
N VAL A 179 -8.99 11.03 3.43
CA VAL A 179 -9.04 9.98 4.48
C VAL A 179 -8.56 10.55 5.82
N ALA A 180 -7.45 11.32 5.84
CA ALA A 180 -6.97 11.96 7.07
C ALA A 180 -8.00 12.93 7.67
N PHE A 181 -8.70 13.70 6.83
CA PHE A 181 -9.79 14.57 7.25
C PHE A 181 -10.98 13.78 7.80
N ALA A 182 -11.36 12.68 7.15
CA ALA A 182 -12.42 11.79 7.61
C ALA A 182 -12.07 11.16 8.98
N THR A 183 -10.80 10.80 9.20
CA THR A 183 -10.28 10.34 10.49
C THR A 183 -10.44 11.41 11.57
N ASP A 184 -9.99 12.65 11.33
CA ASP A 184 -10.14 13.77 12.28
C ASP A 184 -11.61 14.02 12.61
N ARG A 185 -12.48 14.08 11.60
CA ARG A 185 -13.91 14.31 11.79
C ARG A 185 -14.59 13.16 12.55
N SER A 186 -14.19 11.92 12.30
CA SER A 186 -14.71 10.74 13.01
C SER A 186 -14.29 10.76 14.49
N ALA A 187 -13.02 11.09 14.77
CA ALA A 187 -12.52 11.22 16.12
C ALA A 187 -13.24 12.33 16.91
N ARG A 188 -13.45 13.50 16.28
CA ARG A 188 -14.21 14.61 16.89
C ARG A 188 -15.68 14.27 17.16
N ARG A 189 -16.24 13.28 16.47
CA ARG A 189 -17.60 12.76 16.70
C ARG A 189 -17.64 11.61 17.73
N GLY A 190 -16.50 11.24 18.32
CA GLY A 190 -16.42 10.13 19.27
C GLY A 190 -16.47 8.74 18.61
N LEU A 191 -16.35 8.64 17.28
CA LEU A 191 -16.36 7.38 16.55
C LEU A 191 -14.96 6.77 16.53
N VAL A 192 -14.47 6.36 17.71
CA VAL A 192 -13.07 5.95 17.92
C VAL A 192 -12.66 4.79 17.00
N GLY A 193 -13.49 3.75 16.88
CA GLY A 193 -13.18 2.58 16.04
C GLY A 193 -13.04 2.94 14.55
N THR A 194 -13.92 3.78 14.02
CA THR A 194 -13.83 4.27 12.63
C THR A 194 -12.59 5.16 12.44
N ALA A 195 -12.28 6.02 13.42
CA ALA A 195 -11.09 6.85 13.37
C ALA A 195 -9.79 6.02 13.42
N GLU A 196 -9.75 4.95 14.21
CA GLU A 196 -8.61 4.02 14.27
C GLU A 196 -8.39 3.34 12.91
N ALA A 197 -9.46 2.84 12.28
CA ALA A 197 -9.39 2.15 10.99
C ALA A 197 -8.95 3.10 9.86
N LEU A 198 -9.58 4.28 9.76
CA LEU A 198 -9.23 5.28 8.76
C LEU A 198 -7.81 5.85 9.01
N GLY A 199 -7.39 5.99 10.27
CA GLY A 199 -6.04 6.41 10.63
C GLY A 199 -4.97 5.42 10.14
N VAL A 200 -5.19 4.12 10.33
CA VAL A 200 -4.30 3.08 9.78
C VAL A 200 -4.27 3.14 8.25
N LEU A 201 -5.43 3.29 7.60
CA LEU A 201 -5.51 3.44 6.15
C LEU A 201 -4.70 4.64 5.64
N THR A 202 -4.77 5.81 6.30
CA THR A 202 -3.96 6.99 5.96
C THR A 202 -2.46 6.67 5.96
N VAL A 203 -1.98 5.91 6.95
CA VAL A 203 -0.56 5.52 7.05
C VAL A 203 -0.17 4.54 5.94
N VAL A 204 -1.03 3.57 5.63
CA VAL A 204 -0.84 2.59 4.54
C VAL A 204 -0.83 3.26 3.16
N LEU A 205 -1.54 4.37 2.98
CA LEU A 205 -1.49 5.17 1.75
C LEU A 205 -0.19 5.99 1.63
N GLY A 206 0.53 6.21 2.72
CA GLY A 206 1.78 6.99 2.76
C GLY A 206 2.84 6.56 1.73
N PRO A 207 3.18 5.27 1.60
CA PRO A 207 4.12 4.78 0.58
C PRO A 207 3.69 5.09 -0.86
N LEU A 208 2.39 5.06 -1.16
CA LEU A 208 1.87 5.43 -2.48
C LEU A 208 2.05 6.93 -2.74
N VAL A 209 1.80 7.77 -1.73
CA VAL A 209 2.08 9.21 -1.82
C VAL A 209 3.58 9.47 -2.01
N ALA A 210 4.45 8.77 -1.28
CA ALA A 210 5.89 8.91 -1.45
C ALA A 210 6.36 8.50 -2.85
N GLN A 211 5.81 7.42 -3.42
CA GLN A 211 6.09 7.03 -4.80
C GLN A 211 5.60 8.08 -5.80
N ALA A 212 4.40 8.62 -5.59
CA ALA A 212 3.87 9.66 -6.44
C ALA A 212 4.74 10.93 -6.40
N VAL A 213 5.14 11.36 -5.20
CA VAL A 213 6.08 12.49 -5.01
C VAL A 213 7.37 12.24 -5.76
N ARG A 214 7.95 11.03 -5.62
CA ARG A 214 9.19 10.64 -6.32
C ARG A 214 9.07 10.80 -7.84
N ILE A 215 7.96 10.33 -8.42
CA ILE A 215 7.69 10.43 -9.87
C ILE A 215 7.47 11.89 -10.28
N THR A 216 6.67 12.65 -9.52
CA THR A 216 6.31 14.04 -9.88
C THR A 216 7.45 15.04 -9.70
N ALA A 217 8.34 14.81 -8.74
CA ALA A 217 9.49 15.67 -8.48
C ALA A 217 10.66 15.40 -9.44
N ASP A 218 10.48 14.46 -10.39
CA ASP A 218 11.49 13.99 -11.33
C ASP A 218 12.84 13.71 -10.65
N LEU A 219 12.77 13.14 -9.44
CA LEU A 219 13.98 12.79 -8.71
C LEU A 219 14.73 11.75 -9.57
N PRO A 220 16.07 11.88 -9.73
CA PRO A 220 16.88 11.25 -10.79
C PRO A 220 16.99 9.70 -10.76
N ALA A 221 16.01 9.01 -10.20
CA ALA A 221 15.92 7.57 -10.10
C ALA A 221 14.72 6.99 -10.88
N SER A 222 14.17 7.72 -11.86
CA SER A 222 13.11 7.25 -12.77
C SER A 222 13.66 6.50 -13.99
N ASP A 223 14.92 6.71 -14.37
CA ASP A 223 15.58 5.89 -15.40
C ASP A 223 15.80 4.48 -14.86
N GLU A 224 15.33 3.46 -15.60
CA GLU A 224 15.44 2.03 -15.23
C GLU A 224 16.88 1.58 -14.95
N ARG A 225 17.89 2.34 -15.43
CA ARG A 225 19.30 2.06 -15.16
C ARG A 225 19.83 2.58 -13.83
N THR A 226 19.13 3.53 -13.21
CA THR A 226 19.59 4.24 -12.02
C THR A 226 19.15 3.57 -10.72
N TRP A 227 18.48 2.41 -10.81
CA TRP A 227 18.09 1.57 -9.67
C TRP A 227 19.30 1.10 -8.85
N SER A 228 20.50 1.10 -9.44
CA SER A 228 21.77 0.79 -8.77
C SER A 228 22.40 1.97 -8.03
N THR A 229 21.91 3.20 -8.21
CA THR A 229 22.50 4.35 -7.53
C THR A 229 22.06 4.43 -6.08
N TRP A 230 22.99 4.78 -5.19
CA TRP A 230 22.77 4.95 -3.76
C TRP A 230 21.57 5.87 -3.41
N VAL A 231 21.30 6.87 -4.25
CA VAL A 231 20.17 7.80 -4.09
C VAL A 231 18.81 7.08 -4.17
N SER A 232 18.68 6.05 -5.01
CA SER A 232 17.47 5.23 -5.12
C SER A 232 17.19 4.42 -3.86
N TRP A 233 18.24 3.85 -3.26
CA TRP A 233 18.16 2.96 -2.10
C TRP A 233 17.87 3.72 -0.80
N THR A 234 18.39 4.93 -0.67
CA THR A 234 18.18 5.79 0.51
C THR A 234 16.80 6.45 0.56
N TRP A 235 16.14 6.62 -0.60
CA TRP A 235 14.83 7.28 -0.68
C TRP A 235 13.74 6.56 0.13
N TRP A 236 13.61 5.24 -0.03
CA TRP A 236 12.51 4.49 0.61
C TRP A 236 12.59 4.49 2.14
N PRO A 237 13.75 4.22 2.76
CA PRO A 237 13.91 4.36 4.21
C PRO A 237 13.62 5.78 4.70
N ALA A 238 14.10 6.81 3.99
CA ALA A 238 13.81 8.20 4.34
C ALA A 238 12.30 8.50 4.28
N ALA A 239 11.63 8.06 3.21
CA ALA A 239 10.18 8.20 3.07
C ALA A 239 9.41 7.48 4.19
N ILE A 240 9.82 6.26 4.55
CA ILE A 240 9.22 5.49 5.66
C ILE A 240 9.36 6.25 6.99
N VAL A 241 10.53 6.84 7.28
CA VAL A 241 10.74 7.66 8.48
C VAL A 241 9.83 8.89 8.48
N VAL A 242 9.72 9.59 7.35
CA VAL A 242 8.85 10.77 7.21
C VAL A 242 7.38 10.39 7.41
N ILE A 243 6.92 9.31 6.78
CA ILE A 243 5.55 8.79 6.94
C ILE A 243 5.30 8.41 8.40
N GLY A 244 6.23 7.71 9.03
CA GLY A 244 6.12 7.32 10.43
C GLY A 244 6.04 8.51 11.39
N ALA A 245 6.90 9.52 11.19
CA ALA A 245 6.89 10.74 11.97
C ALA A 245 5.58 11.53 11.79
N ALA A 246 5.09 11.64 10.54
CA ALA A 246 3.81 12.27 10.24
C ALA A 246 2.63 11.51 10.88
N ALA A 247 2.66 10.17 10.86
CA ALA A 247 1.65 9.33 11.49
C ALA A 247 1.60 9.50 13.02
N VAL A 248 2.76 9.60 13.68
CA VAL A 248 2.86 9.91 15.12
C VAL A 248 2.29 11.30 15.42
N ALA A 249 2.70 12.32 14.67
CA ALA A 249 2.21 13.69 14.86
C ALA A 249 0.69 13.79 14.64
N PHE A 250 0.19 13.15 13.57
CA PHE A 250 -1.23 13.10 13.25
C PHE A 250 -2.03 12.38 14.32
N GLY A 251 -1.59 11.17 14.72
CA GLY A 251 -2.27 10.41 15.77
C GLY A 251 -2.29 11.15 17.10
N ARG A 252 -1.23 11.91 17.46
CA ARG A 252 -1.20 12.75 18.67
C ARG A 252 -2.19 13.91 18.60
N LYS A 253 -2.32 14.54 17.43
CA LYS A 253 -3.26 15.63 17.21
C LYS A 253 -4.72 15.18 17.29
N VAL A 254 -5.03 14.00 16.74
CA VAL A 254 -6.41 13.49 16.64
C VAL A 254 -6.80 12.64 17.87
N GLY A 255 -5.83 12.18 18.66
CA GLY A 255 -6.09 11.34 19.85
C GLY A 255 -6.33 9.86 19.52
N VAL A 256 -5.85 9.39 18.37
CA VAL A 256 -6.02 8.00 17.90
C VAL A 256 -4.73 7.23 18.12
N ARG A 257 -4.79 6.05 18.75
CA ARG A 257 -3.58 5.30 19.15
C ARG A 257 -3.01 4.47 18.01
N SER A 258 -3.86 3.85 17.19
CA SER A 258 -3.43 2.97 16.11
C SER A 258 -2.44 3.60 15.10
N PRO A 259 -2.64 4.82 14.53
CA PRO A 259 -1.65 5.41 13.63
C PRO A 259 -0.37 5.84 14.36
N GLN A 260 -0.43 6.13 15.67
CA GLN A 260 0.77 6.42 16.45
C GLN A 260 1.65 5.20 16.59
N LEU A 261 1.08 4.05 16.98
CA LEU A 261 1.84 2.80 17.13
C LEU A 261 2.45 2.35 15.80
N LEU A 262 1.67 2.42 14.72
CA LEU A 262 2.16 2.14 13.37
C LEU A 262 3.26 3.12 12.95
N GLY A 263 3.10 4.41 13.25
CA GLY A 263 4.09 5.44 12.97
C GLY A 263 5.40 5.23 13.72
N VAL A 264 5.34 4.88 15.01
CA VAL A 264 6.52 4.50 15.81
C VAL A 264 7.21 3.29 15.18
N THR A 265 6.46 2.26 14.81
CA THR A 265 7.00 1.05 14.17
C THR A 265 7.72 1.39 12.86
N LEU A 266 7.13 2.25 12.02
CA LEU A 266 7.75 2.70 10.78
C LEU A 266 9.03 3.49 11.01
N VAL A 267 9.07 4.41 11.98
CA VAL A 267 10.31 5.13 12.34
C VAL A 267 11.37 4.17 12.86
N GLN A 268 10.98 3.21 13.71
CA GLN A 268 11.89 2.23 14.29
C GLN A 268 12.51 1.29 13.23
N VAL A 269 11.80 0.96 12.17
CA VAL A 269 12.34 0.12 11.09
C VAL A 269 13.07 0.97 10.03
N GLY A 270 12.49 2.12 9.67
CA GLY A 270 13.03 2.98 8.61
C GLY A 270 14.35 3.66 8.98
N LEU A 271 14.51 4.09 10.24
CA LEU A 271 15.66 4.88 10.66
C LEU A 271 16.99 4.06 10.63
N PRO A 272 17.08 2.83 11.19
CA PRO A 272 18.28 2.02 11.07
C PRO A 272 18.65 1.71 9.63
N VAL A 273 17.65 1.34 8.81
CA VAL A 273 17.86 1.01 7.39
C VAL A 273 18.36 2.24 6.65
N TRP A 274 17.79 3.42 6.92
CA TRP A 274 18.26 4.66 6.30
C TRP A 274 19.69 4.99 6.69
N VAL A 275 20.04 4.86 7.97
CA VAL A 275 21.38 5.10 8.50
C VAL A 275 22.41 4.14 7.89
N LEU A 276 22.09 2.84 7.83
CA LEU A 276 22.96 1.81 7.23
C LEU A 276 23.21 2.05 5.74
N LEU A 277 22.19 2.53 5.04
CA LEU A 277 22.26 2.89 3.63
C LEU A 277 22.73 4.34 3.41
N SER A 278 23.13 5.08 4.45
CA SER A 278 23.62 6.46 4.32
C SER A 278 25.15 6.49 4.40
N PRO A 279 25.83 7.43 3.69
CA PRO A 279 27.28 7.58 3.77
C PRO A 279 27.71 8.28 5.09
N ALA A 280 26.98 8.02 6.18
CA ALA A 280 27.24 8.61 7.48
C ALA A 280 28.50 8.02 8.11
N SER A 281 29.17 8.79 8.96
CA SER A 281 30.29 8.28 9.73
C SER A 281 29.82 7.21 10.74
N PRO A 282 30.66 6.23 11.09
CA PRO A 282 30.29 5.18 12.05
C PRO A 282 29.80 5.71 13.41
N LEU A 283 30.34 6.86 13.84
CA LEU A 283 29.89 7.54 15.06
C LEU A 283 28.44 8.00 14.95
N VAL A 284 28.06 8.65 13.85
CA VAL A 284 26.67 9.06 13.60
C VAL A 284 25.75 7.85 13.59
N MET A 285 26.16 6.74 12.95
CA MET A 285 25.38 5.52 12.94
C MET A 285 25.14 4.97 14.36
N ALA A 286 26.20 4.88 15.17
CA ALA A 286 26.12 4.41 16.54
C ALA A 286 25.26 5.32 17.42
N THR A 287 25.38 6.64 17.28
CA THR A 287 24.58 7.61 18.03
C THR A 287 23.10 7.50 17.69
N VAL A 288 22.74 7.38 16.41
CA VAL A 288 21.34 7.25 16.00
C VAL A 288 20.73 5.95 16.51
N ILE A 289 21.46 4.83 16.41
CA ILE A 289 21.00 3.52 16.92
C ILE A 289 20.84 3.57 18.45
N ALA A 290 21.77 4.19 19.17
CA ALA A 290 21.69 4.34 20.63
C ALA A 290 20.50 5.21 21.05
N LEU A 291 20.29 6.35 20.40
CA LEU A 291 19.13 7.22 20.66
C LEU A 291 17.82 6.50 20.37
N GLN A 292 17.79 5.68 19.33
CA GLN A 292 16.63 4.88 18.97
C GLN A 292 16.33 3.81 20.02
N ALA A 293 17.35 3.09 20.51
CA ALA A 293 17.20 2.12 21.59
C ALA A 293 16.67 2.78 22.88
N LEU A 294 17.18 3.97 23.22
CA LEU A 294 16.67 4.75 24.35
C LEU A 294 15.21 5.18 24.14
N ALA A 295 14.83 5.57 22.93
CA ALA A 295 13.44 5.90 22.60
C ALA A 295 12.51 4.68 22.74
N VAL A 296 12.97 3.47 22.37
CA VAL A 296 12.22 2.23 22.60
C VAL A 296 12.07 1.94 24.09
N LEU A 297 13.14 2.09 24.86
CA LEU A 297 13.13 1.87 26.31
C LEU A 297 12.28 2.91 27.07
N GLY A 298 12.04 4.09 26.49
CA GLY A 298 11.14 5.11 27.02
C GLY A 298 9.64 4.86 26.75
N LEU A 299 9.29 4.03 25.77
CA LEU A 299 7.89 3.67 25.46
C LEU A 299 7.13 3.00 26.62
N PRO A 300 7.70 2.06 27.41
CA PRO A 300 6.99 1.45 28.54
C PRO A 300 6.60 2.45 29.64
N ALA A 301 7.41 3.48 29.91
CA ALA A 301 7.04 4.57 30.83
C ALA A 301 5.82 5.37 30.33
N TRP A 302 5.55 5.32 29.02
CA TRP A 302 4.38 5.93 28.39
C TRP A 302 3.15 4.99 28.40
N ALA A 303 3.38 3.68 28.42
CA ALA A 303 2.36 2.64 28.30
C ALA A 303 1.58 2.34 29.59
N GLU A 304 2.01 2.89 30.75
CA GLU A 304 1.34 2.71 32.05
C GLU A 304 -0.10 3.24 32.11
N ARG A 305 -0.59 3.96 31.08
CA ARG A 305 -1.99 4.42 30.96
C ARG A 305 -2.92 3.45 30.21
N GLY A 306 -2.74 2.15 30.37
CA GLY A 306 -3.74 1.14 29.96
C GLY A 306 -3.54 0.54 28.57
N THR A 307 -2.31 0.23 28.19
CA THR A 307 -1.99 -0.63 27.03
C THR A 307 -1.39 -1.94 27.51
N SER A 308 -1.79 -3.06 26.92
CA SER A 308 -1.24 -4.38 27.25
C SER A 308 0.27 -4.41 27.01
N GLN A 309 1.04 -4.56 28.08
CA GLN A 309 2.51 -4.56 28.06
C GLN A 309 3.09 -5.51 27.00
N GLY A 310 2.41 -6.62 26.68
CA GLY A 310 2.87 -7.61 25.70
C GLY A 310 3.11 -7.09 24.28
N ALA A 311 2.29 -6.14 23.79
CA ALA A 311 2.48 -5.58 22.45
C ALA A 311 3.73 -4.69 22.37
N VAL A 312 4.01 -3.94 23.44
CA VAL A 312 5.19 -3.06 23.53
C VAL A 312 6.48 -3.88 23.59
N TRP A 313 6.48 -4.97 24.37
CA TRP A 313 7.63 -5.87 24.46
C TRP A 313 7.89 -6.65 23.16
N ALA A 314 6.84 -7.07 22.45
CA ALA A 314 7.00 -7.74 21.16
C ALA A 314 7.65 -6.82 20.11
N VAL A 315 7.20 -5.56 20.02
CA VAL A 315 7.77 -4.58 19.06
C VAL A 315 9.19 -4.17 19.46
N GLY A 316 9.45 -3.97 20.76
CA GLY A 316 10.79 -3.65 21.27
C GLY A 316 11.79 -4.80 21.09
N GLY A 317 11.36 -6.04 21.31
CA GLY A 317 12.20 -7.22 21.15
C GLY A 317 12.57 -7.47 19.68
N VAL A 318 11.62 -7.35 18.76
CA VAL A 318 11.88 -7.51 17.32
C VAL A 318 12.84 -6.43 16.81
N SER A 319 12.64 -5.17 17.21
CA SER A 319 13.52 -4.07 16.78
C SER A 319 14.94 -4.20 17.34
N ALA A 320 15.10 -4.61 18.61
CA ALA A 320 16.41 -4.91 19.19
C ALA A 320 17.12 -6.08 18.49
N GLY A 321 16.39 -7.16 18.18
CA GLY A 321 16.94 -8.31 17.45
C GLY A 321 17.39 -7.97 16.04
N VAL A 322 16.60 -7.18 15.30
CA VAL A 322 16.97 -6.70 13.95
C VAL A 322 18.18 -5.79 13.99
N ALA A 323 18.26 -4.86 14.96
CA ALA A 323 19.42 -3.99 15.12
C ALA A 323 20.71 -4.79 15.42
N ALA A 324 20.63 -5.78 16.31
CA ALA A 324 21.76 -6.66 16.63
C ALA A 324 22.21 -7.49 15.41
N ALA A 325 21.27 -8.06 14.65
CA ALA A 325 21.58 -8.82 13.44
C ALA A 325 22.23 -7.96 12.35
N LEU A 326 21.73 -6.73 12.14
CA LEU A 326 22.29 -5.80 11.16
C LEU A 326 23.70 -5.34 11.54
N LEU A 327 23.97 -5.12 12.82
CA LEU A 327 25.32 -4.81 13.31
C LEU A 327 26.28 -5.99 13.09
N ALA A 328 25.83 -7.23 13.32
CA ALA A 328 26.65 -8.41 13.08
C ALA A 328 26.97 -8.61 11.59
N LEU A 329 25.98 -8.45 10.70
CA LEU A 329 26.14 -8.53 9.25
C LEU A 329 27.04 -7.40 8.70
N GLY A 330 26.88 -6.18 9.20
CA GLY A 330 27.73 -5.05 8.83
C GLY A 330 29.20 -5.22 9.22
N GLY A 331 29.47 -5.95 10.31
CA GLY A 331 30.82 -6.35 10.71
C GLY A 331 31.44 -7.37 9.74
N GLN A 332 30.66 -8.35 9.27
CA GLN A 332 31.14 -9.38 8.35
C GLN A 332 31.41 -8.88 6.94
N LEU A 333 30.62 -7.93 6.43
CA LEU A 333 30.81 -7.39 5.07
C LEU A 333 32.03 -6.46 4.95
N ARG A 334 32.64 -6.07 6.07
CA ARG A 334 33.83 -5.21 6.11
C ARG A 334 35.12 -5.96 6.45
N ALA A 335 35.02 -7.24 6.81
CA ALA A 335 36.16 -8.13 7.09
C ALA A 335 36.50 -8.95 5.84
#